data_AF-A0A524IK57-F1
#
_entry.id   AF-A0A524IK57-F1
#
_cell.length_a   1.000
_cell.length_b   1.000
_cell.length_c   1.000
_cell.angle_alpha   90.00
_cell.angle_beta   90.00
_cell.angle_gamma   90.00
#
_symmetry.space_group_name_H-M   'P 1'
#
loop_
_entity.id
_entity.type
_entity.pdbx_description
1 polymer ?
#
loop_
_entity_poly.entity_id
_entity_poly.type
_entity_poly.pdbx_seq_one_letter_code
_entity_poly.pdbx_strand_id
1 'polypeptide(L)'
;MLPVGNDVVDLQDPGNQPDAIHPGFDRRVFSESELRLIEAASTDSDRHVVRWTLWAAKESVFKLIQQCDESISFRPRAFAVRIEASDLAEVTYEGSVYPVDLDISKQRLHAVARTPETDVTPVSGVDRPNPIPTPSTASSLVRAQAVRAIGEHLGIAPEEIAIEGKIPRATRNGRRLPVDISLSHHGRYVAHAVLGAVVFLVVALAGCSDTTEPDSTASTAKSLWNAQAIDSYSFDFQQSCFCVFTGPVQITVEAGAVVAVQSLMNPPSTLPDIDTFSTIDGLLDRLEAAEASDPVVFDVVYDQVRGFPVSAVVDISFQIADEEFSFEVSNVVEFSE
;
A
#
# COMPACT_ATOMS: atom_id res chain seq x y z
N MET A 1 15.16 -16.50 1.69
CA MET A 1 14.52 -15.40 0.93
C MET A 1 15.63 -14.62 0.27
N LEU A 2 15.41 -14.17 -0.95
CA LEU A 2 16.21 -13.20 -1.68
C LEU A 2 15.30 -11.98 -1.91
N PRO A 3 15.02 -11.17 -0.87
CA PRO A 3 14.11 -10.03 -0.97
C PRO A 3 14.48 -9.11 -2.12
N VAL A 4 13.47 -8.62 -2.82
CA VAL A 4 13.60 -7.69 -3.94
C VAL A 4 12.51 -6.64 -3.82
N GLY A 5 12.81 -5.39 -4.16
CA GLY A 5 11.81 -4.34 -4.13
C GLY A 5 11.82 -3.57 -5.44
N ASN A 6 10.69 -2.97 -5.81
CA ASN A 6 10.63 -2.10 -6.97
C ASN A 6 9.70 -0.91 -6.75
N ASP A 7 9.88 0.11 -7.57
CA ASP A 7 8.90 1.18 -7.71
C ASP A 7 8.91 1.72 -9.13
N VAL A 8 7.74 2.02 -9.70
CA VAL A 8 7.64 2.64 -11.02
C VAL A 8 6.89 3.95 -10.91
N VAL A 9 7.38 4.98 -11.58
CA VAL A 9 6.80 6.31 -11.55
C VAL A 9 6.56 6.79 -12.98
N ASP A 10 5.30 6.98 -13.34
CA ASP A 10 4.92 7.79 -14.50
C ASP A 10 5.33 9.26 -14.29
N LEU A 11 6.30 9.73 -15.06
CA LEU A 11 6.81 11.10 -14.96
C LEU A 11 5.88 12.13 -15.63
N GLN A 12 4.90 11.68 -16.39
CA GLN A 12 3.91 12.54 -17.05
C GLN A 12 2.53 12.46 -16.37
N ASP A 13 2.43 11.76 -15.24
CA ASP A 13 1.19 11.75 -14.48
C ASP A 13 0.87 13.18 -14.00
N PRO A 14 -0.38 13.65 -14.12
CA PRO A 14 -0.78 14.97 -13.67
C PRO A 14 -0.45 15.23 -12.19
N GLY A 15 -0.60 14.23 -11.32
CA GLY A 15 -0.32 14.34 -9.88
C GLY A 15 1.17 14.51 -9.56
N ASN A 16 2.04 14.12 -10.48
CA ASN A 16 3.48 14.26 -10.31
C ASN A 16 4.03 15.60 -10.80
N GLN A 17 3.24 16.41 -11.50
CA GLN A 17 3.74 17.66 -12.08
C GLN A 17 4.06 18.69 -10.99
N PRO A 18 5.09 19.54 -11.18
CA PRO A 18 5.58 20.46 -10.13
C PRO A 18 4.49 21.32 -9.46
N ASP A 19 3.46 21.68 -10.21
CA ASP A 19 2.30 22.47 -9.82
C ASP A 19 1.24 21.68 -9.03
N ALA A 20 1.23 20.35 -9.13
CA ALA A 20 0.37 19.46 -8.35
C ALA A 20 1.06 18.96 -7.06
N ILE A 21 2.39 19.01 -6.98
CA ILE A 21 3.14 18.56 -5.80
C ILE A 21 2.88 19.52 -4.62
N HIS A 22 2.42 18.97 -3.50
CA HIS A 22 2.17 19.74 -2.28
C HIS A 22 3.46 20.45 -1.80
N PRO A 23 3.43 21.74 -1.39
CA PRO A 23 4.63 22.50 -1.01
C PRO A 23 5.45 21.89 0.14
N GLY A 24 4.79 21.15 1.03
CA GLY A 24 5.43 20.44 2.15
C GLY A 24 6.00 19.07 1.80
N PHE A 25 5.76 18.55 0.58
CA PHE A 25 6.17 17.19 0.18
C PHE A 25 7.69 16.99 0.32
N ASP A 26 8.47 17.83 -0.34
CA ASP A 26 9.93 17.68 -0.39
C ASP A 26 10.57 17.64 1.02
N ARG A 27 10.10 18.49 1.95
CA ARG A 27 10.63 18.56 3.33
C ARG A 27 10.27 17.34 4.19
N ARG A 28 9.15 16.67 3.89
CA ARG A 28 8.72 15.45 4.59
C ARG A 28 9.44 14.21 4.08
N VAL A 29 9.80 14.19 2.80
CA VAL A 29 10.34 13.02 2.11
C VAL A 29 11.86 13.00 2.11
N PHE A 30 12.48 14.15 1.83
CA PHE A 30 13.92 14.23 1.55
C PHE A 30 14.72 14.77 2.74
N SER A 31 15.92 14.24 2.89
CA SER A 31 16.99 14.77 3.73
C SER A 31 17.59 16.04 3.12
N GLU A 32 18.38 16.78 3.91
CA GLU A 32 19.01 18.01 3.41
C GLU A 32 19.97 17.77 2.24
N SER A 33 20.70 16.65 2.22
CA SER A 33 21.59 16.29 1.11
C SER A 33 20.81 16.00 -0.17
N GLU A 34 19.65 15.34 -0.05
CA GLU A 34 18.76 15.05 -1.16
C GLU A 34 18.07 16.31 -1.69
N LEU A 35 17.66 17.22 -0.80
CA LEU A 35 17.12 18.53 -1.18
C LEU A 35 18.15 19.35 -1.96
N ARG A 36 19.41 19.38 -1.50
CA ARG A 36 20.50 20.05 -2.24
C ARG A 36 20.72 19.42 -3.61
N LEU A 37 20.55 18.11 -3.75
CA LEU A 37 20.67 17.43 -5.04
C LEU A 37 19.56 17.84 -6.00
N ILE A 38 18.32 17.94 -5.52
CA ILE A 38 17.19 18.47 -6.29
C ILE A 38 17.49 19.91 -6.69
N GLU A 39 17.86 20.78 -5.75
CA GLU A 39 18.14 22.20 -6.00
C GLU A 39 19.31 22.44 -6.97
N ALA A 40 20.30 21.54 -6.98
CA ALA A 40 21.46 21.63 -7.87
C ALA A 40 21.14 21.30 -9.34
N ALA A 41 19.98 20.70 -9.63
CA ALA A 41 19.60 20.35 -10.99
C ALA A 41 19.31 21.60 -11.84
N SER A 42 19.86 21.62 -13.05
CA SER A 42 19.90 22.81 -13.92
C SER A 42 18.53 23.27 -14.42
N THR A 43 17.60 22.34 -14.64
CA THR A 43 16.27 22.64 -15.21
C THR A 43 15.14 22.10 -14.32
N ASP A 44 13.92 22.62 -14.45
CA ASP A 44 12.74 22.07 -13.76
C ASP A 44 12.46 20.62 -14.15
N SER A 45 12.73 20.26 -15.41
CA SER A 45 12.60 18.88 -15.88
C SER A 45 13.62 17.97 -15.18
N ASP A 46 14.85 18.42 -14.98
CA ASP A 46 15.86 17.64 -14.26
C ASP A 46 15.51 17.54 -12.77
N ARG A 47 15.04 18.63 -12.16
CA ARG A 47 14.53 18.64 -10.77
C ARG A 47 13.42 17.61 -10.57
N HIS A 48 12.48 17.56 -11.50
CA HIS A 48 11.39 16.60 -11.52
C HIS A 48 11.90 15.16 -11.59
N VAL A 49 12.82 14.86 -12.50
CA VAL A 49 13.43 13.52 -12.63
C VAL A 49 14.20 13.14 -11.35
N VAL A 50 15.02 14.03 -10.81
CA VAL A 50 15.78 13.77 -9.58
C VAL A 50 14.84 13.50 -8.40
N ARG A 51 13.79 14.31 -8.23
CA ARG A 51 12.79 14.12 -7.16
C ARG A 51 12.17 12.73 -7.20
N TRP A 52 11.68 12.32 -8.36
CA TRP A 52 11.03 11.02 -8.51
C TRP A 52 12.01 9.86 -8.47
N THR A 53 13.27 10.07 -8.88
CA THR A 53 14.36 9.09 -8.70
C THR A 53 14.61 8.80 -7.22
N LEU A 54 14.72 9.86 -6.41
CA LEU A 54 14.91 9.73 -4.97
C LEU A 54 13.71 9.05 -4.29
N TRP A 55 12.48 9.39 -4.69
CA TRP A 55 11.26 8.74 -4.19
C TRP A 55 11.25 7.24 -4.48
N ALA A 56 11.39 6.86 -5.76
CA ALA A 56 11.29 5.46 -6.17
C ALA A 56 12.42 4.59 -5.58
N ALA A 57 13.61 5.16 -5.39
CA ALA A 57 14.69 4.47 -4.70
C ALA A 57 14.32 4.15 -3.24
N LYS A 58 13.70 5.08 -2.51
CA LYS A 58 13.25 4.85 -1.12
C LYS A 58 12.13 3.80 -1.07
N GLU A 59 11.13 3.92 -1.93
CA GLU A 59 9.99 2.99 -2.03
C GLU A 59 10.43 1.57 -2.38
N SER A 60 11.34 1.43 -3.36
CA SER A 60 11.86 0.11 -3.73
C SER A 60 12.59 -0.56 -2.57
N VAL A 61 13.42 0.17 -1.82
CA VAL A 61 14.11 -0.41 -0.65
C VAL A 61 13.15 -0.66 0.51
N PHE A 62 12.14 0.17 0.72
CA PHE A 62 11.09 -0.08 1.70
C PHE A 62 10.35 -1.39 1.42
N LYS A 63 9.89 -1.63 0.18
CA LYS A 63 9.20 -2.87 -0.21
C LYS A 63 10.09 -4.11 -0.12
N LEU A 64 11.39 -3.95 -0.34
CA LEU A 64 12.38 -5.01 -0.10
C LEU A 64 12.43 -5.37 1.39
N ILE A 65 12.57 -4.36 2.27
CA ILE A 65 12.70 -4.59 3.72
C ILE A 65 11.39 -5.10 4.31
N GLN A 66 10.24 -4.65 3.80
CA GLN A 66 8.92 -5.09 4.25
C GLN A 66 8.72 -6.61 4.10
N GLN A 67 9.40 -7.26 3.14
CA GLN A 67 9.39 -8.73 3.02
C GLN A 67 10.15 -9.46 4.14
N CYS A 68 11.09 -8.77 4.80
CA CYS A 68 11.85 -9.27 5.94
C CYS A 68 11.19 -8.92 7.27
N ASP A 69 10.60 -7.73 7.35
CA ASP A 69 9.94 -7.18 8.54
C ASP A 69 8.63 -6.53 8.12
N GLU A 70 7.52 -7.25 8.29
CA GLU A 70 6.19 -6.76 7.91
C GLU A 70 5.72 -5.61 8.82
N SER A 71 6.38 -5.37 9.96
CA SER A 71 6.02 -4.31 10.91
C SER A 71 6.64 -2.94 10.58
N ILE A 72 7.53 -2.88 9.59
CA ILE A 72 8.21 -1.65 9.21
C ILE A 72 7.22 -0.59 8.73
N SER A 73 7.31 0.61 9.33
CA SER A 73 6.59 1.80 8.86
C SER A 73 7.44 2.56 7.85
N PHE A 74 6.87 2.98 6.72
CA PHE A 74 7.61 3.81 5.76
C PHE A 74 7.84 5.22 6.31
N ARG A 75 9.10 5.53 6.63
CA ARG A 75 9.56 6.86 7.03
C ARG A 75 10.59 7.32 6.00
N PRO A 76 10.20 8.01 4.92
CA PRO A 76 11.07 8.22 3.76
C PRO A 76 12.43 8.85 4.09
N ARG A 77 12.50 9.71 5.11
CA ARG A 77 13.75 10.34 5.57
C ARG A 77 14.73 9.38 6.27
N ALA A 78 14.27 8.22 6.72
CA ALA A 78 15.14 7.18 7.27
C ALA A 78 15.91 6.42 6.18
N PHE A 79 15.45 6.49 4.93
CA PHE A 79 16.06 5.86 3.76
C PHE A 79 16.92 6.89 3.02
N ALA A 80 18.21 6.99 3.33
CA ALA A 80 19.07 8.00 2.71
C ALA A 80 19.56 7.55 1.34
N VAL A 81 19.23 8.29 0.28
CA VAL A 81 19.59 7.93 -1.10
C VAL A 81 20.85 8.66 -1.55
N ARG A 82 21.72 7.95 -2.28
CA ARG A 82 22.84 8.49 -3.03
C ARG A 82 22.75 7.99 -4.48
N ILE A 83 22.74 8.89 -5.45
CA ILE A 83 22.77 8.53 -6.87
C ILE A 83 24.24 8.39 -7.28
N GLU A 84 24.66 7.19 -7.64
CA GLU A 84 26.04 6.86 -8.01
C GLU A 84 26.30 7.08 -9.51
N ALA A 85 25.31 6.70 -10.32
CA ALA A 85 25.36 6.79 -11.77
C ALA A 85 23.95 7.05 -12.33
N SER A 86 23.84 7.19 -13.66
CA SER A 86 22.54 7.39 -14.33
C SER A 86 21.59 6.20 -14.18
N ASP A 87 22.13 5.01 -13.93
CA ASP A 87 21.44 3.72 -13.85
C ASP A 87 21.60 3.04 -12.47
N LEU A 88 22.23 3.72 -11.50
CA LEU A 88 22.52 3.14 -10.18
C LEU A 88 22.37 4.17 -9.07
N ALA A 89 21.59 3.80 -8.05
CA ALA A 89 21.54 4.47 -6.76
C ALA A 89 21.86 3.48 -5.62
N GLU A 90 22.19 4.04 -4.47
CA GLU A 90 22.29 3.33 -3.21
C GLU A 90 21.37 3.95 -2.19
N VAL A 91 20.70 3.12 -1.38
CA VAL A 91 19.90 3.58 -0.26
C VAL A 91 20.47 3.02 1.02
N THR A 92 20.77 3.90 1.97
CA THR A 92 21.20 3.51 3.31
C THR A 92 20.00 3.49 4.25
N TYR A 93 19.79 2.36 4.93
CA TYR A 93 18.77 2.20 5.97
C TYR A 93 19.34 1.33 7.11
N GLU A 94 19.22 1.82 8.35
CA GLU A 94 19.72 1.15 9.57
C GLU A 94 21.18 0.61 9.48
N GLY A 95 22.05 1.34 8.77
CA GLY A 95 23.47 0.98 8.62
C GLY A 95 23.76 -0.01 7.49
N SER A 96 22.74 -0.55 6.83
CA SER A 96 22.85 -1.36 5.62
C SER A 96 22.72 -0.49 4.37
N VAL A 97 23.42 -0.86 3.30
CA VAL A 97 23.42 -0.14 2.01
C VAL A 97 22.85 -1.05 0.93
N TYR A 98 21.73 -0.66 0.34
CA TYR A 98 21.00 -1.41 -0.66
C TYR A 98 21.22 -0.80 -2.05
N PRO A 99 21.78 -1.55 -3.02
CA PRO A 99 21.88 -1.08 -4.40
C PRO A 99 20.49 -1.08 -5.06
N VAL A 100 20.26 -0.07 -5.89
CA VAL A 100 19.03 0.16 -6.64
C VAL A 100 19.38 0.41 -8.10
N ASP A 101 18.97 -0.50 -8.99
CA ASP A 101 19.06 -0.30 -10.44
C ASP A 101 17.99 0.69 -10.88
N LEU A 102 18.35 1.60 -11.80
CA LEU A 102 17.47 2.65 -12.31
C LEU A 102 17.31 2.53 -13.83
N ASP A 103 16.07 2.38 -14.29
CA ASP A 103 15.68 2.56 -15.69
C ASP A 103 14.91 3.87 -15.84
N ILE A 104 15.57 4.92 -16.35
CA ILE A 104 15.01 6.27 -16.43
C ILE A 104 14.82 6.68 -17.89
N SER A 105 13.62 7.15 -18.21
CA SER A 105 13.28 7.72 -19.52
C SER A 105 12.56 9.06 -19.37
N LYS A 106 12.18 9.70 -20.49
CA LYS A 106 11.34 10.91 -20.45
C LYS A 106 9.90 10.66 -20.02
N GLN A 107 9.45 9.40 -19.99
CA GLN A 107 8.06 9.06 -19.71
C GLN A 107 7.87 8.38 -18.35
N ARG A 108 8.87 7.62 -17.92
CA ARG A 108 8.81 6.83 -16.69
C ARG A 108 10.18 6.69 -16.04
N LEU A 109 10.13 6.26 -14.79
CA LEU A 109 11.23 5.77 -13.99
C LEU A 109 10.84 4.39 -13.45
N HIS A 110 11.77 3.44 -13.42
CA HIS A 110 11.64 2.19 -12.68
C HIS A 110 12.88 1.96 -11.83
N ALA A 111 12.69 1.85 -10.51
CA ALA A 111 13.73 1.54 -9.54
C ALA A 111 13.58 0.09 -9.08
N VAL A 112 14.70 -0.65 -9.00
CA VAL A 112 14.73 -2.04 -8.53
C VAL A 112 15.80 -2.21 -7.46
N ALA A 113 15.37 -2.40 -6.22
CA ALA A 113 16.23 -2.67 -5.08
C ALA A 113 16.55 -4.16 -4.97
N ARG A 114 17.81 -4.47 -4.65
CA ARG A 114 18.26 -5.84 -4.37
C ARG A 114 19.02 -5.92 -3.05
N THR A 115 19.14 -7.12 -2.51
CA THR A 115 19.91 -7.33 -1.28
C THR A 115 21.42 -7.18 -1.56
N PRO A 116 22.22 -6.64 -0.62
CA PRO A 116 23.61 -6.27 -0.91
C PRO A 116 24.53 -7.46 -1.17
N GLU A 117 24.16 -8.63 -0.64
CA GLU A 117 24.98 -9.85 -0.66
C GLU A 117 24.68 -10.77 -1.86
N THR A 118 23.80 -10.35 -2.78
CA THR A 118 23.38 -11.20 -3.91
C THR A 118 23.93 -10.70 -5.25
N ASP A 119 24.73 -11.53 -5.91
CA ASP A 119 25.17 -11.34 -7.32
C ASP A 119 24.07 -11.70 -8.34
N VAL A 120 22.85 -12.01 -7.87
CA VAL A 120 21.74 -12.38 -8.74
C VAL A 120 21.00 -11.11 -9.16
N THR A 121 20.96 -10.86 -10.47
CA THR A 121 20.15 -9.78 -11.04
C THR A 121 18.67 -10.15 -10.99
N PRO A 122 17.80 -9.30 -10.43
CA PRO A 122 16.36 -9.52 -10.49
C PRO A 122 15.86 -9.58 -11.93
N VAL A 123 14.89 -10.46 -12.19
CA VAL A 123 14.06 -10.39 -13.39
C VAL A 123 13.02 -9.31 -13.16
N SER A 124 13.12 -8.20 -13.88
CA SER A 124 12.24 -7.06 -13.71
C SER A 124 11.71 -6.57 -15.05
N GLY A 125 10.51 -5.99 -15.05
CA GLY A 125 9.92 -5.45 -16.27
C GLY A 125 8.87 -4.38 -15.99
N VAL A 126 8.73 -3.49 -16.96
CA VAL A 126 7.70 -2.44 -16.99
C VAL A 126 6.84 -2.61 -18.21
N ASP A 127 5.53 -2.54 -18.05
CA ASP A 127 4.58 -2.54 -19.15
C ASP A 127 3.70 -1.28 -19.09
N ARG A 128 3.13 -0.91 -20.25
CA ARG A 128 2.15 0.16 -20.38
C ARG A 128 0.86 -0.44 -20.91
N PRO A 129 -0.04 -0.92 -20.02
CA PRO A 129 -1.25 -1.60 -20.45
C PRO A 129 -2.15 -0.73 -21.33
N ASN A 130 -2.88 -1.39 -22.21
CA ASN A 130 -3.92 -0.79 -23.04
C ASN A 130 -5.21 -1.63 -22.90
N PRO A 131 -6.28 -1.10 -22.29
CA PRO A 131 -6.45 0.29 -21.83
C PRO A 131 -5.51 0.68 -20.69
N ILE A 132 -5.33 2.00 -20.49
CA ILE A 132 -4.54 2.56 -19.39
C ILE A 132 -5.08 1.99 -18.07
N PRO A 133 -4.21 1.55 -17.14
CA PRO A 133 -4.65 1.04 -15.85
C PRO A 133 -5.48 2.07 -15.08
N THR A 134 -6.57 1.60 -14.50
CA THR A 134 -7.32 2.29 -13.45
C THR A 134 -6.86 1.79 -12.09
N PRO A 135 -7.16 2.51 -11.00
CA PRO A 135 -6.96 2.03 -9.63
C PRO A 135 -7.40 0.58 -9.40
N SER A 136 -8.59 0.23 -9.93
CA SER A 136 -9.17 -1.11 -9.83
C SER A 136 -8.53 -2.19 -10.73
N THR A 137 -7.85 -1.82 -11.82
CA THR A 137 -7.30 -2.80 -12.78
C THR A 137 -5.79 -2.98 -12.69
N ALA A 138 -5.06 -1.97 -12.18
CA ALA A 138 -3.61 -1.97 -12.14
C ALA A 138 -3.04 -3.14 -11.32
N SER A 139 -3.69 -3.45 -10.18
CA SER A 139 -3.38 -4.56 -9.27
C SER A 139 -3.44 -5.94 -9.97
N SER A 140 -4.47 -6.18 -10.78
CA SER A 140 -4.64 -7.41 -11.55
C SER A 140 -3.68 -7.47 -12.74
N LEU A 141 -3.45 -6.34 -13.42
CA LEU A 141 -2.54 -6.25 -14.57
C LEU A 141 -1.08 -6.51 -14.17
N VAL A 142 -0.62 -5.93 -13.07
CA VAL A 142 0.75 -6.14 -12.58
C VAL A 142 0.96 -7.59 -12.10
N ARG A 143 -0.04 -8.19 -11.44
CA ARG A 143 0.01 -9.62 -11.06
C ARG A 143 0.08 -10.53 -12.28
N ALA A 144 -0.76 -10.29 -13.28
CA ALA A 144 -0.72 -11.06 -14.52
C ALA A 144 0.63 -10.94 -15.24
N GLN A 145 1.25 -9.75 -15.21
CA GLN A 145 2.60 -9.54 -15.75
C GLN A 145 3.65 -10.33 -14.95
N ALA A 146 3.63 -10.25 -13.62
CA ALA A 146 4.57 -10.95 -12.76
C ALA A 146 4.41 -12.48 -12.87
N VAL A 147 3.18 -13.00 -12.95
CA VAL A 147 2.89 -14.42 -13.18
C VAL A 147 3.58 -14.91 -14.46
N ARG A 148 3.49 -14.15 -15.57
CA ARG A 148 4.19 -14.50 -16.81
C ARG A 148 5.71 -14.53 -16.62
N ALA A 149 6.28 -13.51 -15.98
CA ALA A 149 7.72 -13.43 -15.74
C ALA A 149 8.22 -14.58 -14.84
N ILE A 150 7.47 -14.95 -13.80
CA ILE A 150 7.78 -16.09 -12.92
C ILE A 150 7.67 -17.40 -13.70
N GLY A 151 6.62 -17.56 -14.51
CA GLY A 151 6.42 -18.74 -15.34
C GLY A 151 7.56 -18.95 -16.33
N GLU A 152 7.99 -17.90 -17.02
CA GLU A 152 9.16 -17.92 -17.90
C GLU A 152 10.45 -18.23 -17.13
N HIS A 153 10.66 -17.61 -15.98
CA HIS A 153 11.87 -17.79 -15.17
C HIS A 153 11.99 -19.19 -14.58
N LEU A 154 10.88 -19.80 -14.15
CA LEU A 154 10.86 -21.11 -13.48
C LEU A 154 10.45 -22.27 -14.39
N GLY A 155 10.05 -22.00 -15.64
CA GLY A 155 9.51 -23.01 -16.54
C GLY A 155 8.16 -23.59 -16.07
N ILE A 156 7.32 -22.75 -15.47
CA ILE A 156 6.00 -23.11 -14.96
C ILE A 156 4.93 -22.43 -15.82
N ALA A 157 3.84 -23.13 -16.12
CA ALA A 157 2.74 -22.53 -16.88
C ALA A 157 2.08 -21.40 -16.05
N PRO A 158 1.81 -20.21 -16.63
CA PRO A 158 1.19 -19.08 -15.93
C PRO A 158 -0.08 -19.43 -15.13
N GLU A 159 -0.89 -20.35 -15.65
CA GLU A 159 -2.17 -20.76 -15.05
C GLU A 159 -1.99 -21.58 -13.76
N GLU A 160 -0.77 -22.09 -13.51
CA GLU A 160 -0.42 -22.83 -12.30
C GLU A 160 0.15 -21.93 -11.19
N ILE A 161 0.32 -20.63 -11.46
CA ILE A 161 0.92 -19.67 -10.53
C ILE A 161 -0.16 -18.73 -10.02
N ALA A 162 -0.29 -18.63 -8.71
CA ALA A 162 -1.06 -17.58 -8.05
C ALA A 162 -0.10 -16.61 -7.36
N ILE A 163 -0.50 -15.34 -7.24
CA ILE A 163 0.19 -14.33 -6.42
C ILE A 163 -0.81 -13.81 -5.40
N GLU A 164 -0.48 -13.99 -4.12
CA GLU A 164 -1.38 -13.72 -2.99
C GLU A 164 -0.72 -12.79 -1.97
N GLY A 165 -1.55 -12.18 -1.13
CA GLY A 165 -1.14 -11.36 0.00
C GLY A 165 -0.80 -9.89 -0.35
N LYS A 166 -0.75 -9.06 0.70
CA LYS A 166 -0.30 -7.65 0.64
C LYS A 166 1.16 -7.57 0.24
N ILE A 167 1.99 -8.39 0.88
CA ILE A 167 3.36 -8.65 0.44
C ILE A 167 3.27 -9.82 -0.54
N PRO A 168 3.52 -9.60 -1.84
CA PRO A 168 3.17 -10.56 -2.88
C PRO A 168 4.03 -11.82 -2.75
N ARG A 169 3.36 -12.97 -2.62
CA ARG A 169 3.99 -14.29 -2.57
C ARG A 169 3.44 -15.12 -3.73
N ALA A 170 4.34 -15.68 -4.55
CA ALA A 170 3.89 -16.62 -5.58
C ALA A 170 3.76 -18.03 -5.02
N THR A 171 2.67 -18.70 -5.38
CA THR A 171 2.36 -20.06 -5.00
C THR A 171 2.04 -20.90 -6.24
N ARG A 172 2.25 -22.22 -6.12
CA ARG A 172 1.76 -23.23 -7.06
C ARG A 172 1.14 -24.35 -6.25
N ASN A 173 -0.13 -24.66 -6.49
CA ASN A 173 -0.90 -25.67 -5.74
C ASN A 173 -0.80 -25.45 -4.21
N GLY A 174 -0.95 -24.20 -3.75
CA GLY A 174 -0.86 -23.83 -2.33
C GLY A 174 0.55 -23.85 -1.73
N ARG A 175 1.60 -24.16 -2.50
CA ARG A 175 3.00 -24.15 -2.04
C ARG A 175 3.74 -22.93 -2.56
N ARG A 176 4.43 -22.21 -1.67
CA ARG A 176 5.25 -21.05 -2.04
C ARG A 176 6.36 -21.45 -3.04
N LEU A 177 6.47 -20.70 -4.12
CA LEU A 177 7.56 -20.80 -5.09
C LEU A 177 8.84 -20.19 -4.51
N PRO A 178 10.04 -20.66 -4.91
CA PRO A 178 11.33 -20.19 -4.39
C PRO A 178 11.76 -18.83 -5.00
N VAL A 179 10.81 -17.90 -5.11
CA VAL A 179 10.99 -16.54 -5.61
C VAL A 179 10.39 -15.55 -4.62
N ASP A 180 11.02 -14.39 -4.52
CA ASP A 180 10.52 -13.20 -3.87
C ASP A 180 10.17 -12.17 -4.93
N ILE A 181 9.11 -11.39 -4.69
CA ILE A 181 8.45 -10.58 -5.71
C ILE A 181 8.16 -9.21 -5.13
N SER A 182 8.27 -8.19 -5.98
CA SER A 182 7.74 -6.86 -5.71
C SER A 182 6.92 -6.39 -6.90
N LEU A 183 5.79 -5.76 -6.62
CA LEU A 183 4.84 -5.24 -7.61
C LEU A 183 4.65 -3.74 -7.41
N SER A 184 4.51 -3.01 -8.50
CA SER A 184 4.26 -1.57 -8.52
C SER A 184 3.43 -1.20 -9.76
N HIS A 185 2.72 -0.08 -9.72
CA HIS A 185 2.16 0.55 -10.92
C HIS A 185 2.56 2.04 -10.98
N HIS A 186 1.98 2.90 -11.80
CA HIS A 186 1.80 4.36 -11.54
C HIS A 186 1.31 4.98 -12.82
N GLY A 187 0.22 5.74 -12.76
CA GLY A 187 -0.45 6.29 -13.93
C GLY A 187 -0.63 5.22 -15.01
N ARG A 188 0.13 5.35 -16.10
CA ARG A 188 0.03 4.45 -17.27
C ARG A 188 0.82 3.15 -17.18
N TYR A 189 1.63 2.95 -16.13
CA TYR A 189 2.59 1.85 -16.07
C TYR A 189 2.28 0.83 -14.99
N VAL A 190 2.66 -0.41 -15.25
CA VAL A 190 2.77 -1.49 -14.25
C VAL A 190 4.20 -2.04 -14.28
N ALA A 191 4.74 -2.45 -13.14
CA ALA A 191 6.08 -2.99 -13.05
C ALA A 191 6.22 -4.08 -11.99
N HIS A 192 7.09 -5.03 -12.25
CA HIS A 192 7.43 -6.08 -11.30
C HIS A 192 8.95 -6.23 -11.17
N ALA A 193 9.37 -6.84 -10.08
CA ALA A 193 10.69 -7.41 -9.89
C ALA A 193 10.55 -8.78 -9.21
N VAL A 194 11.31 -9.76 -9.69
CA VAL A 194 11.31 -11.14 -9.20
C VAL A 194 12.75 -11.56 -8.97
N LEU A 195 13.03 -12.11 -7.81
CA LEU A 195 14.36 -12.61 -7.47
C LEU A 195 14.22 -13.98 -6.81
N GLY A 196 14.89 -14.99 -7.35
CA GLY A 196 14.80 -16.34 -6.83
C GLY A 196 15.83 -17.28 -7.44
N ALA A 197 15.91 -18.48 -6.87
CA ALA A 197 16.81 -19.51 -7.37
C ALA A 197 16.12 -20.28 -8.52
N VAL A 198 16.83 -20.47 -9.63
CA VAL A 198 16.39 -21.40 -10.69
C VAL A 198 16.51 -22.83 -10.14
N VAL A 199 15.40 -23.42 -9.73
CA VAL A 199 15.32 -24.81 -9.29
C VAL A 199 14.48 -25.59 -10.29
N PHE A 200 15.07 -26.57 -10.99
CA PHE A 200 14.32 -27.51 -11.83
C PHE A 200 13.38 -28.34 -10.95
N LEU A 201 12.09 -28.01 -10.93
CA LEU A 201 11.08 -28.70 -10.13
C LEU A 201 10.57 -29.94 -10.89
N VAL A 202 10.93 -31.14 -10.42
CA VAL A 202 10.32 -32.40 -10.87
C VAL A 202 8.97 -32.55 -10.18
N VAL A 203 7.86 -32.45 -10.93
CA VAL A 203 6.50 -32.51 -10.38
C VAL A 203 6.02 -33.96 -10.25
N ALA A 204 5.68 -34.38 -9.03
CA ALA A 204 4.89 -35.57 -8.74
C ALA A 204 3.45 -35.15 -8.36
N LEU A 205 2.46 -35.74 -9.01
CA LEU A 205 1.03 -35.43 -8.86
C LEU A 205 0.39 -36.10 -7.63
N ALA A 206 -0.25 -35.30 -6.76
CA ALA A 206 -1.31 -35.64 -5.80
C ALA A 206 -1.83 -34.28 -5.23
N GLY A 207 -3.10 -33.94 -5.00
CA GLY A 207 -4.38 -34.64 -4.97
C GLY A 207 -5.21 -34.22 -3.73
N CYS A 208 -6.08 -33.19 -3.84
CA CYS A 208 -7.18 -32.70 -2.93
C CYS A 208 -6.83 -32.31 -1.47
N SER A 209 -7.56 -31.45 -0.73
CA SER A 209 -8.97 -31.01 -0.72
C SER A 209 -9.17 -29.61 -0.10
N ASP A 210 -10.35 -29.04 -0.36
CA ASP A 210 -10.85 -27.68 -0.10
C ASP A 210 -11.44 -27.46 1.31
N THR A 211 -11.38 -26.23 1.85
CA THR A 211 -12.15 -25.80 3.04
C THR A 211 -12.49 -24.31 2.93
N THR A 212 -13.78 -23.97 2.94
CA THR A 212 -14.33 -22.60 2.88
C THR A 212 -14.78 -22.13 4.27
N GLU A 213 -14.38 -20.91 4.65
CA GLU A 213 -14.94 -20.14 5.77
C GLU A 213 -16.09 -19.23 5.30
N PRO A 214 -17.03 -18.79 6.16
CA PRO A 214 -18.19 -18.02 5.74
C PRO A 214 -17.86 -16.53 5.52
N ASP A 215 -18.26 -15.99 4.37
CA ASP A 215 -18.18 -14.56 4.03
C ASP A 215 -19.08 -13.69 4.94
N SER A 216 -18.50 -12.72 5.64
CA SER A 216 -19.23 -11.64 6.35
C SER A 216 -19.09 -10.31 5.60
N THR A 217 -20.07 -9.93 4.80
CA THR A 217 -20.07 -8.71 3.96
C THR A 217 -20.50 -7.46 4.73
N ALA A 218 -20.15 -6.26 4.25
CA ALA A 218 -20.53 -4.99 4.91
C ALA A 218 -22.05 -4.81 4.99
N SER A 219 -22.77 -5.23 3.96
CA SER A 219 -24.23 -5.15 3.91
C SER A 219 -24.92 -6.01 4.98
N THR A 220 -24.33 -7.17 5.31
CA THR A 220 -24.84 -8.04 6.39
C THR A 220 -24.62 -7.38 7.75
N ALA A 221 -23.42 -6.83 7.98
CA ALA A 221 -23.08 -6.12 9.22
C ALA A 221 -23.97 -4.89 9.44
N LYS A 222 -24.21 -4.09 8.38
CA LYS A 222 -25.09 -2.93 8.43
C LYS A 222 -26.54 -3.30 8.78
N SER A 223 -27.02 -4.43 8.27
CA SER A 223 -28.35 -4.94 8.62
C SER A 223 -28.45 -5.33 10.10
N LEU A 224 -27.38 -5.92 10.67
CA LEU A 224 -27.30 -6.25 12.11
C LEU A 224 -27.24 -5.00 13.00
N TRP A 225 -26.51 -3.96 12.57
CA TRP A 225 -26.44 -2.67 13.26
C TRP A 225 -27.79 -1.96 13.28
N ASN A 226 -28.44 -1.84 12.12
CA ASN A 226 -29.76 -1.21 12.01
C ASN A 226 -30.82 -1.92 12.85
N ALA A 227 -30.71 -3.25 13.00
CA ALA A 227 -31.63 -4.03 13.84
C ALA A 227 -31.49 -3.74 15.34
N GLN A 228 -30.38 -3.13 15.79
CA GLN A 228 -30.23 -2.71 17.19
C GLN A 228 -31.13 -1.52 17.53
N ALA A 229 -31.51 -0.71 16.54
CA ALA A 229 -32.32 0.50 16.71
C ALA A 229 -31.73 1.48 17.76
N ILE A 230 -30.40 1.63 17.77
CA ILE A 230 -29.66 2.55 18.65
C ILE A 230 -29.34 3.82 17.86
N ASP A 231 -29.77 4.98 18.35
CA ASP A 231 -29.47 6.29 17.74
C ASP A 231 -28.63 7.21 18.65
N SER A 232 -28.37 6.78 19.89
CA SER A 232 -27.66 7.55 20.91
C SER A 232 -26.64 6.65 21.63
N TYR A 233 -25.35 6.94 21.43
CA TYR A 233 -24.25 6.09 21.88
C TYR A 233 -22.92 6.85 21.88
N SER A 234 -21.92 6.30 22.57
CA SER A 234 -20.54 6.75 22.49
C SER A 234 -19.63 5.61 22.06
N PHE A 235 -18.52 5.93 21.42
CA PHE A 235 -17.51 4.95 21.03
C PHE A 235 -16.12 5.60 20.94
N ASP A 236 -15.10 4.79 21.17
CA ASP A 236 -13.72 5.20 20.98
C ASP A 236 -13.31 4.86 19.55
N PHE A 237 -12.65 5.80 18.88
CA PHE A 237 -12.25 5.73 17.48
C PHE A 237 -10.80 6.12 17.31
N GLN A 238 -10.08 5.37 16.48
CA GLN A 238 -8.71 5.70 16.10
C GLN A 238 -8.50 5.40 14.62
N GLN A 239 -7.99 6.38 13.88
CA GLN A 239 -7.68 6.25 12.46
C GLN A 239 -6.16 6.16 12.25
N SER A 240 -5.71 5.25 11.39
CA SER A 240 -4.29 4.93 11.15
C SER A 240 -3.87 5.18 9.69
N CYS A 241 -4.47 6.19 9.05
CA CYS A 241 -4.24 6.64 7.66
C CYS A 241 -3.47 7.98 7.57
N PHE A 242 -3.24 8.46 6.34
CA PHE A 242 -2.64 9.78 6.05
C PHE A 242 -3.62 10.97 6.24
N CYS A 243 -4.45 10.93 7.29
CA CYS A 243 -5.54 11.87 7.51
C CYS A 243 -5.13 13.05 8.42
N VAL A 244 -5.95 14.11 8.47
CA VAL A 244 -5.68 15.36 9.22
C VAL A 244 -5.40 15.14 10.73
N PHE A 245 -5.96 14.07 11.31
CA PHE A 245 -5.75 13.67 12.69
C PHE A 245 -5.78 12.13 12.84
N THR A 246 -4.88 11.55 13.63
CA THR A 246 -4.72 10.09 13.82
C THR A 246 -4.68 9.65 15.29
N GLY A 247 -4.91 10.57 16.24
CA GLY A 247 -4.97 10.22 17.66
C GLY A 247 -6.28 9.54 18.05
N PRO A 248 -6.32 8.77 19.14
CA PRO A 248 -7.55 8.20 19.67
C PRO A 248 -8.49 9.29 20.19
N VAL A 249 -9.77 9.17 19.87
CA VAL A 249 -10.86 10.04 20.33
C VAL A 249 -12.02 9.23 20.86
N GLN A 250 -12.82 9.82 21.74
CA GLN A 250 -14.16 9.36 22.06
C GLN A 250 -15.18 10.24 21.32
N ILE A 251 -16.08 9.60 20.58
CA ILE A 251 -17.14 10.24 19.80
C ILE A 251 -18.48 9.98 20.49
N THR A 252 -19.28 11.03 20.67
CA THR A 252 -20.65 10.95 21.19
C THR A 252 -21.63 11.24 20.08
N VAL A 253 -22.60 10.34 19.89
CA VAL A 253 -23.70 10.43 18.93
C VAL A 253 -25.01 10.56 19.70
N GLU A 254 -25.84 11.54 19.35
CA GLU A 254 -27.19 11.74 19.88
C GLU A 254 -28.16 11.92 18.72
N ALA A 255 -29.30 11.21 18.76
CA ALA A 255 -30.30 11.22 17.70
C ALA A 255 -29.70 11.05 16.28
N GLY A 256 -28.69 10.20 16.15
CA GLY A 256 -28.01 9.88 14.90
C GLY A 256 -26.98 10.93 14.42
N ALA A 257 -26.67 11.96 15.20
CA ALA A 257 -25.69 12.99 14.85
C ALA A 257 -24.52 13.03 15.84
N VAL A 258 -23.30 13.27 15.34
CA VAL A 258 -22.13 13.48 16.20
C VAL A 258 -22.28 14.82 16.93
N VAL A 259 -22.31 14.81 18.27
CA VAL A 259 -22.51 16.01 19.11
C VAL A 259 -21.30 16.38 19.95
N ALA A 260 -20.38 15.44 20.20
CA ALA A 260 -19.12 15.72 20.88
C ALA A 260 -17.99 14.79 20.41
N VAL A 261 -16.76 15.33 20.43
CA VAL A 261 -15.53 14.56 20.20
C VAL A 261 -14.50 14.99 21.24
N GLN A 262 -13.89 14.03 21.92
CA GLN A 262 -12.91 14.28 22.99
C GLN A 262 -11.61 13.53 22.68
N SER A 263 -10.46 14.20 22.83
CA SER A 263 -9.16 13.55 22.67
C SER A 263 -8.87 12.65 23.87
N LEU A 264 -8.51 11.39 23.61
CA LEU A 264 -8.09 10.43 24.64
C LEU A 264 -6.57 10.49 24.92
N MET A 265 -5.85 11.38 24.23
CA MET A 265 -4.42 11.59 24.40
C MET A 265 -4.10 12.40 25.66
N ASN A 266 -2.90 12.20 26.22
CA ASN A 266 -2.40 12.98 27.35
C ASN A 266 -0.98 13.52 27.06
N PRO A 267 -0.79 14.84 26.89
CA PRO A 267 -1.82 15.89 26.93
C PRO A 267 -2.78 15.82 25.72
N PRO A 268 -4.00 16.38 25.83
CA PRO A 268 -4.97 16.36 24.74
C PRO A 268 -4.47 17.17 23.54
N SER A 269 -4.63 16.60 22.35
CA SER A 269 -4.29 17.26 21.08
C SER A 269 -5.40 18.19 20.62
N THR A 270 -5.05 19.20 19.81
CA THR A 270 -6.05 20.00 19.09
C THR A 270 -6.81 19.12 18.10
N LEU A 271 -8.14 19.11 18.20
CA LEU A 271 -9.02 18.34 17.33
C LEU A 271 -9.48 19.17 16.12
N PRO A 272 -9.75 18.53 14.97
CA PRO A 272 -10.44 19.17 13.84
C PRO A 272 -11.93 19.40 14.15
N ASP A 273 -12.64 20.06 13.24
CA ASP A 273 -14.09 20.29 13.36
C ASP A 273 -14.86 18.97 13.48
N ILE A 274 -15.95 19.00 14.25
CA ILE A 274 -16.78 17.83 14.57
C ILE A 274 -17.31 17.11 13.33
N ASP A 275 -17.56 17.84 12.24
CA ASP A 275 -18.05 17.32 10.96
C ASP A 275 -17.01 16.42 10.24
N THR A 276 -15.77 16.37 10.73
CA THR A 276 -14.73 15.46 10.22
C THR A 276 -14.93 14.01 10.70
N PHE A 277 -15.71 13.81 11.76
CA PHE A 277 -15.91 12.50 12.38
C PHE A 277 -17.24 11.89 11.93
N SER A 278 -17.25 10.56 11.75
CA SER A 278 -18.43 9.82 11.27
C SER A 278 -19.10 9.05 12.41
N THR A 279 -20.42 8.87 12.32
CA THR A 279 -21.16 7.89 13.12
C THR A 279 -20.81 6.45 12.69
N ILE A 280 -21.24 5.44 13.44
CA ILE A 280 -21.11 4.03 13.00
C ILE A 280 -21.83 3.79 11.67
N ASP A 281 -23.00 4.42 11.45
CA ASP A 281 -23.71 4.39 10.18
C ASP A 281 -22.87 4.97 9.04
N GLY A 282 -22.23 6.13 9.27
CA GLY A 282 -21.34 6.74 8.29
C GLY A 282 -20.09 5.89 8.00
N LEU A 283 -19.55 5.18 9.00
CA LEU A 283 -18.47 4.22 8.79
C LEU A 283 -18.92 3.02 7.95
N LEU A 284 -20.11 2.47 8.21
CA LEU A 284 -20.68 1.37 7.43
C LEU A 284 -21.01 1.79 5.99
N ASP A 285 -21.55 2.99 5.78
CA ASP A 285 -21.76 3.57 4.43
C ASP A 285 -20.46 3.67 3.65
N ARG A 286 -19.39 4.14 4.31
CA ARG A 286 -18.06 4.24 3.71
C ARG A 286 -17.50 2.87 3.36
N LEU A 287 -17.68 1.87 4.22
CA LEU A 287 -17.24 0.49 3.99
C LEU A 287 -18.01 -0.17 2.84
N GLU A 288 -19.33 -0.02 2.77
CA GLU A 288 -20.14 -0.53 1.65
C GLU A 288 -19.72 0.12 0.32
N ALA A 289 -19.48 1.44 0.31
CA ALA A 289 -19.01 2.13 -0.88
C ALA A 289 -17.61 1.64 -1.32
N ALA A 290 -16.74 1.36 -0.36
CA ALA A 290 -15.41 0.82 -0.63
C ALA A 290 -15.47 -0.63 -1.12
N GLU A 291 -16.27 -1.50 -0.48
CA GLU A 291 -16.51 -2.90 -0.91
C GLU A 291 -17.05 -2.94 -2.35
N ALA A 292 -18.01 -2.08 -2.67
CA ALA A 292 -18.59 -1.95 -4.02
C ALA A 292 -17.58 -1.47 -5.07
N SER A 293 -16.46 -0.87 -4.63
CA SER A 293 -15.39 -0.40 -5.51
C SER A 293 -14.33 -1.48 -5.80
N ASP A 294 -14.52 -2.71 -5.30
CA ASP A 294 -13.60 -3.86 -5.45
C ASP A 294 -12.15 -3.48 -5.05
N PRO A 295 -11.93 -3.16 -3.77
CA PRO A 295 -10.69 -2.57 -3.33
C PRO A 295 -9.62 -3.64 -3.23
N VAL A 296 -8.36 -3.22 -3.42
CA VAL A 296 -7.18 -4.08 -3.34
C VAL A 296 -7.04 -4.77 -1.98
N VAL A 297 -7.44 -4.09 -0.91
CA VAL A 297 -7.58 -4.65 0.43
C VAL A 297 -8.96 -4.26 0.95
N PHE A 298 -9.74 -5.25 1.37
CA PHE A 298 -10.96 -5.07 2.16
C PHE A 298 -10.90 -6.02 3.36
N ASP A 299 -10.13 -5.66 4.37
CA ASP A 299 -10.06 -6.43 5.61
C ASP A 299 -10.85 -5.70 6.69
N VAL A 300 -12.04 -6.18 6.98
CA VAL A 300 -12.94 -5.57 7.94
C VAL A 300 -13.43 -6.63 8.92
N VAL A 301 -13.22 -6.37 10.21
CA VAL A 301 -13.75 -7.20 11.27
C VAL A 301 -15.00 -6.53 11.82
N TYR A 302 -16.13 -7.23 11.79
CA TYR A 302 -17.39 -6.75 12.36
C TYR A 302 -17.68 -7.45 13.69
N ASP A 303 -18.31 -6.71 14.61
CA ASP A 303 -18.90 -7.28 15.83
C ASP A 303 -20.06 -8.21 15.43
N GLN A 304 -19.95 -9.49 15.78
CA GLN A 304 -20.90 -10.53 15.34
C GLN A 304 -22.29 -10.44 15.99
N VAL A 305 -22.45 -9.61 17.04
CA VAL A 305 -23.71 -9.46 17.78
C VAL A 305 -24.42 -8.16 17.37
N ARG A 306 -23.67 -7.06 17.29
CA ARG A 306 -24.18 -5.71 17.07
C ARG A 306 -23.94 -5.17 15.66
N GLY A 307 -23.01 -5.73 14.89
CA GLY A 307 -22.81 -5.39 13.48
C GLY A 307 -22.00 -4.10 13.19
N PHE A 308 -21.44 -3.43 14.20
CA PHE A 308 -20.53 -2.31 13.96
C PHE A 308 -19.14 -2.81 13.52
N PRO A 309 -18.39 -2.04 12.71
CA PRO A 309 -17.02 -2.40 12.33
C PRO A 309 -16.09 -2.21 13.53
N VAL A 310 -15.40 -3.25 13.96
CA VAL A 310 -14.39 -3.24 15.03
C VAL A 310 -13.06 -2.73 14.50
N SER A 311 -12.66 -3.18 13.31
CA SER A 311 -11.47 -2.71 12.62
C SER A 311 -11.68 -2.75 11.12
N ALA A 312 -11.07 -1.82 10.40
CA ALA A 312 -11.05 -1.82 8.95
C ALA A 312 -9.65 -1.46 8.44
N VAL A 313 -9.19 -2.18 7.42
CA VAL A 313 -8.06 -1.83 6.58
C VAL A 313 -8.55 -1.92 5.15
N VAL A 314 -8.70 -0.76 4.53
CA VAL A 314 -9.23 -0.64 3.17
C VAL A 314 -8.21 0.11 2.32
N ASP A 315 -7.80 -0.53 1.24
CA ASP A 315 -6.90 0.05 0.25
C ASP A 315 -7.57 -0.11 -1.12
N ILE A 316 -8.04 1.00 -1.70
CA ILE A 316 -8.70 1.00 -3.00
C ILE A 316 -7.67 0.85 -4.13
N SER A 317 -6.41 1.25 -3.91
CA SER A 317 -5.33 1.18 -4.89
C SER A 317 -3.95 1.36 -4.26
N PHE A 318 -3.01 0.46 -4.58
CA PHE A 318 -1.64 0.42 -4.03
C PHE A 318 -0.78 1.71 -4.23
N GLN A 319 -1.31 2.76 -4.86
CA GLN A 319 -0.53 3.87 -5.40
C GLN A 319 -1.10 5.26 -5.26
N ILE A 320 -2.26 5.37 -4.61
CA ILE A 320 -2.81 6.67 -4.25
C ILE A 320 -2.81 6.68 -2.73
N ALA A 321 -1.78 7.33 -2.15
CA ALA A 321 -1.58 7.39 -0.71
C ALA A 321 -2.74 8.05 0.07
N ASP A 322 -3.70 8.66 -0.63
CA ASP A 322 -4.87 9.35 -0.07
C ASP A 322 -6.18 8.52 -0.18
N GLU A 323 -6.12 7.30 -0.75
CA GLU A 323 -7.28 6.39 -0.89
C GLU A 323 -7.22 5.18 0.05
N GLU A 324 -6.10 4.95 0.74
CA GLU A 324 -5.98 3.96 1.82
C GLU A 324 -6.53 4.54 3.13
N PHE A 325 -7.44 3.81 3.78
CA PHE A 325 -7.88 4.14 5.13
C PHE A 325 -7.90 2.91 6.03
N SER A 326 -7.46 3.12 7.26
CA SER A 326 -7.54 2.14 8.32
C SER A 326 -8.06 2.78 9.60
N PHE A 327 -8.88 2.05 10.35
CA PHE A 327 -9.40 2.50 11.62
C PHE A 327 -9.74 1.35 12.57
N GLU A 328 -9.87 1.69 13.85
CA GLU A 328 -10.37 0.83 14.91
C GLU A 328 -11.51 1.55 15.65
N VAL A 329 -12.52 0.77 16.05
CA VAL A 329 -13.65 1.19 16.87
C VAL A 329 -13.70 0.29 18.10
N SER A 330 -13.83 0.89 19.27
CA SER A 330 -13.98 0.16 20.53
C SER A 330 -14.91 0.89 21.48
N ASN A 331 -15.20 0.27 22.63
CA ASN A 331 -15.98 0.88 23.70
C ASN A 331 -17.33 1.49 23.25
N VAL A 332 -18.04 0.79 22.35
CA VAL A 332 -19.39 1.20 21.93
C VAL A 332 -20.37 1.02 23.09
N VAL A 333 -20.82 2.12 23.68
CA VAL A 333 -21.73 2.17 24.83
C VAL A 333 -22.98 2.96 24.45
N GLU A 334 -24.14 2.30 24.48
CA GLU A 334 -25.44 2.94 24.32
C GLU A 334 -25.81 3.74 25.58
N PHE A 335 -26.57 4.82 25.40
CA PHE A 335 -27.18 5.53 26.51
C PHE A 335 -28.56 6.05 26.10
N SER A 336 -29.47 6.09 27.06
CA SER A 336 -30.75 6.77 26.92
C SER A 336 -30.61 8.20 27.44
N GLU A 337 -31.19 9.18 26.74
CA GLU A 337 -31.49 10.49 27.35
C GLU A 337 -32.27 10.34 28.67
#